data_AF-A0A8S1GYI0-F1
#
_entry.id   AF-A0A8S1GYI0-F1
#
_cell.length_a   1.000
_cell.length_b   1.000
_cell.length_c   1.000
_cell.angle_alpha   90.00
_cell.angle_beta   90.00
_cell.angle_gamma   90.00
#
_symmetry.space_group_name_H-M   'P 1'
#
loop_
_entity.id
_entity.type
_entity.pdbx_description
1 polymer ?
#
loop_
_entity_poly.entity_id
_entity_poly.type
_entity_poly.pdbx_seq_one_letter_code
_entity_poly.pdbx_strand_id
1 'polypeptide(L)'
;MEIQPRIRTSIDELEKITLTVNCLGLFSSNELIDDVPTDSLSFLLLPCYLGVLHQNITTEPKVKLAELERATIYYQSFLERARNLKIIDYNFHWDVEAEEEKLDGERRSKLTAEQARSLKLARFRKKKELTELESSIRHQIQTSDSEDSILRHLYVTQLKYWCEKSLEELQSIEEETPLLKMMAERGSTPMEPRPPRIASKPFIITRDEQQKKVFGIGYPAIPTMTVDQWYEKRFGHGQQASAPSSSAPRKDDSEEDENDDESRQRKIRMDEYKDTHRRGWGNTHNKG
;
A
#
# COMPACT_ATOMS: atom_id res chain seq x y z
N MET A 1 -20.56 16.08 -12.59
CA MET A 1 -19.89 16.88 -11.55
C MET A 1 -20.79 16.96 -10.29
N GLU A 2 -21.37 15.84 -9.85
CA GLU A 2 -22.51 15.84 -8.89
C GLU A 2 -22.36 14.82 -7.73
N ILE A 3 -21.16 14.28 -7.50
CA ILE A 3 -20.98 13.18 -6.53
C ILE A 3 -21.04 13.70 -5.08
N GLN A 4 -20.41 14.85 -4.80
CA GLN A 4 -20.36 15.45 -3.46
C GLN A 4 -21.73 15.83 -2.86
N PRO A 5 -22.66 16.49 -3.59
CA PRO A 5 -23.99 16.76 -3.04
C PRO A 5 -24.77 15.47 -2.75
N ARG A 6 -24.63 14.45 -3.61
CA ARG A 6 -25.27 13.13 -3.37
C ARG A 6 -24.75 12.47 -2.10
N ILE A 7 -23.44 12.52 -1.85
CA ILE A 7 -22.83 12.00 -0.62
C ILE A 7 -23.45 12.69 0.60
N ARG A 8 -23.59 14.01 0.60
CA ARG A 8 -24.20 14.76 1.72
C ARG A 8 -25.66 14.37 1.96
N THR A 9 -26.47 14.31 0.90
CA THR A 9 -27.86 13.86 1.02
C THR A 9 -27.97 12.44 1.55
N SER A 10 -27.11 11.53 1.08
CA SER A 10 -27.06 10.15 1.58
C SER A 10 -26.63 10.06 3.04
N ILE A 11 -25.76 10.95 3.52
CA ILE A 11 -25.42 11.03 4.95
C ILE A 11 -26.65 11.42 5.75
N ASP A 12 -27.36 12.48 5.35
CA ASP A 12 -28.56 12.94 6.05
C ASP A 12 -29.67 11.86 6.11
N GLU A 13 -29.82 11.09 5.03
CA GLU A 13 -30.76 9.96 4.97
C GLU A 13 -30.34 8.81 5.88
N LEU A 14 -29.06 8.41 5.84
CA LEU A 14 -28.54 7.33 6.68
C LEU A 14 -28.53 7.69 8.16
N GLU A 15 -28.31 8.96 8.52
CA GLU A 15 -28.43 9.43 9.91
C GLU A 15 -29.87 9.30 10.39
N LYS A 16 -30.87 9.67 9.59
CA LYS A 16 -32.30 9.49 9.93
C LYS A 16 -32.67 8.02 10.09
N ILE A 17 -32.18 7.15 9.21
CA ILE A 17 -32.40 5.70 9.31
C ILE A 17 -31.76 5.17 10.59
N THR A 18 -30.53 5.58 10.90
CA THR A 18 -29.82 5.18 12.13
C THR A 18 -30.59 5.61 13.38
N LEU A 19 -31.14 6.82 13.41
CA LEU A 19 -32.00 7.27 14.51
C LEU A 19 -33.26 6.41 14.64
N THR A 20 -33.89 6.07 13.51
CA THR A 20 -35.09 5.21 13.50
C THR A 20 -34.78 3.82 14.03
N VAL A 21 -33.68 3.20 13.59
CA VAL A 21 -33.21 1.89 14.07
C VAL A 21 -32.94 1.90 15.57
N ASN A 22 -32.31 2.97 16.08
CA ASN A 22 -32.07 3.13 17.51
C ASN A 22 -33.37 3.31 18.30
N CYS A 23 -34.34 4.07 17.77
CA CYS A 23 -35.66 4.24 18.41
C CYS A 23 -36.47 2.94 18.44
N LEU A 24 -36.34 2.10 17.40
CA LEU A 24 -36.96 0.79 17.34
C LEU A 24 -36.29 -0.24 18.24
N GLY A 25 -35.05 0.03 18.69
CA GLY A 25 -34.30 -0.88 19.56
C GLY A 25 -34.01 -2.23 18.91
N LEU A 26 -33.74 -2.26 17.59
CA LEU A 26 -33.58 -3.50 16.82
C LEU A 26 -32.40 -4.37 17.27
N PHE A 27 -31.44 -3.79 18.01
CA PHE A 27 -30.26 -4.48 18.47
C PHE A 27 -30.03 -4.19 19.94
N SER A 28 -29.80 -5.24 20.71
CA SER A 28 -29.39 -5.15 22.11
C SER A 28 -27.93 -5.56 22.28
N SER A 29 -27.24 -5.01 23.28
CA SER A 29 -25.85 -5.35 23.58
C SER A 29 -25.65 -6.80 24.04
N ASN A 30 -26.73 -7.47 24.45
CA ASN A 30 -26.70 -8.85 24.99
C ASN A 30 -27.24 -9.91 24.01
N GLU A 31 -27.55 -9.54 22.76
CA GLU A 31 -28.03 -10.47 21.74
C GLU A 31 -26.88 -11.20 21.04
N LEU A 32 -27.12 -12.42 20.61
CA LEU A 32 -26.25 -13.13 19.68
C LEU A 32 -26.70 -12.88 18.24
N ILE A 33 -25.81 -13.11 17.28
CA ILE A 33 -26.15 -13.01 15.86
C ILE A 33 -27.36 -13.89 15.48
N ASP A 34 -27.58 -15.01 16.17
CA ASP A 34 -28.69 -15.94 15.95
C ASP A 34 -30.04 -15.39 16.43
N ASP A 35 -30.05 -14.48 17.41
CA ASP A 35 -31.26 -13.88 17.97
C ASP A 35 -31.82 -12.75 17.09
N VAL A 36 -31.01 -12.23 16.17
CA VAL A 36 -31.39 -11.12 15.28
C VAL A 36 -32.13 -11.66 14.04
N PRO A 37 -33.28 -11.08 13.66
CA PRO A 37 -34.00 -11.50 12.46
C PRO A 37 -33.22 -11.16 11.18
N THR A 38 -33.33 -12.03 10.17
CA THR A 38 -32.55 -11.94 8.91
C THR A 38 -32.70 -10.57 8.23
N ASP A 39 -33.92 -10.02 8.20
CA ASP A 39 -34.22 -8.72 7.58
C ASP A 39 -33.49 -7.55 8.27
N SER A 40 -33.27 -7.65 9.58
CA SER A 40 -32.65 -6.59 10.35
C SER A 40 -31.12 -6.59 10.24
N LEU A 41 -30.49 -7.69 9.83
CA LEU A 41 -29.03 -7.79 9.71
C LEU A 41 -28.43 -6.74 8.78
N SER A 42 -29.16 -6.32 7.75
CA SER A 42 -28.73 -5.29 6.82
C SER A 42 -28.48 -3.94 7.51
N PHE A 43 -29.23 -3.61 8.56
CA PHE A 43 -29.09 -2.35 9.30
C PHE A 43 -27.84 -2.30 10.18
N LEU A 44 -27.20 -3.43 10.47
CA LEU A 44 -25.91 -3.45 11.18
C LEU A 44 -24.81 -2.78 10.36
N LEU A 45 -24.94 -2.69 9.04
CA LEU A 45 -23.97 -2.06 8.13
C LEU A 45 -24.11 -0.53 8.05
N LEU A 46 -25.17 0.07 8.61
CA LEU A 46 -25.39 1.53 8.56
C LEU A 46 -24.17 2.35 9.01
N PRO A 47 -23.48 2.02 10.13
CA PRO A 47 -22.33 2.80 10.55
C PRO A 47 -21.15 2.63 9.59
N CYS A 48 -20.96 1.46 8.98
CA CYS A 48 -19.93 1.29 7.92
C CYS A 48 -20.20 2.21 6.73
N TYR A 49 -21.45 2.30 6.29
CA TYR A 49 -21.80 3.17 5.17
C TYR A 49 -21.59 4.64 5.51
N LEU A 50 -21.94 5.08 6.72
CA LEU A 50 -21.63 6.43 7.20
C LEU A 50 -20.12 6.69 7.24
N GLY A 51 -19.32 5.74 7.75
CA GLY A 51 -17.86 5.82 7.75
C GLY A 51 -17.28 6.01 6.34
N VAL A 52 -17.73 5.20 5.38
CA VAL A 52 -17.31 5.30 3.97
C VAL A 52 -17.69 6.64 3.37
N LEU A 53 -18.89 7.16 3.66
CA LEU A 53 -19.34 8.44 3.12
C LEU A 53 -18.50 9.59 3.67
N HIS A 54 -18.28 9.66 4.99
CA HIS A 54 -17.44 10.67 5.64
C HIS A 54 -15.99 10.64 5.13
N GLN A 55 -15.44 9.45 4.89
CA GLN A 55 -14.11 9.29 4.30
C GLN A 55 -14.04 9.77 2.84
N ASN A 56 -15.14 9.73 2.08
CA ASN A 56 -15.21 10.18 0.68
C ASN A 56 -15.64 11.64 0.49
N ILE A 57 -16.00 12.36 1.55
CA ILE A 57 -16.26 13.81 1.47
C ILE A 57 -14.97 14.53 1.09
N THR A 58 -15.06 15.40 0.08
CA THR A 58 -13.97 16.29 -0.32
C THR A 58 -14.22 17.69 0.27
N THR A 59 -13.36 18.11 1.19
CA THR A 59 -13.45 19.38 1.92
C THR A 59 -12.07 19.96 2.20
N GLU A 60 -12.02 21.17 2.75
CA GLU A 60 -10.79 21.78 3.26
C GLU A 60 -10.08 20.89 4.29
N PRO A 61 -8.75 20.91 4.39
CA PRO A 61 -7.98 19.97 5.22
C PRO A 61 -8.36 20.04 6.71
N LYS A 62 -8.76 21.21 7.21
CA LYS A 62 -9.24 21.38 8.60
C LYS A 62 -10.57 20.69 8.84
N VAL A 63 -11.51 20.84 7.91
CA VAL A 63 -12.83 20.21 7.98
C VAL A 63 -12.70 18.71 7.73
N LYS A 64 -11.82 18.31 6.81
CA LYS A 64 -11.54 16.91 6.49
C LYS A 64 -11.09 16.10 7.71
N LEU A 65 -10.28 16.71 8.59
CA LEU A 65 -9.86 16.07 9.84
C LEU A 65 -11.07 15.71 10.71
N ALA A 66 -12.01 16.64 10.91
CA ALA A 66 -13.23 16.38 11.68
C ALA A 66 -14.12 15.31 11.01
N GLU A 67 -14.20 15.28 9.67
CA GLU A 67 -14.92 14.23 8.94
C GLU A 67 -14.27 12.85 9.13
N LEU A 68 -12.94 12.77 9.14
CA LEU A 68 -12.25 11.51 9.41
C LEU A 68 -12.42 11.05 10.86
N GLU A 69 -12.39 11.97 11.84
CA GLU A 69 -12.71 11.63 13.23
C GLU A 69 -14.13 11.05 13.37
N ARG A 70 -15.11 11.63 12.67
CA ARG A 70 -16.47 11.06 12.59
C ARG A 70 -16.46 9.66 11.96
N ALA A 71 -15.73 9.46 10.87
CA ALA A 71 -15.60 8.16 10.22
C ALA A 71 -15.01 7.11 11.19
N THR A 72 -13.98 7.47 11.97
CA THR A 72 -13.38 6.61 12.99
C THR A 72 -14.41 6.15 14.02
N ILE A 73 -15.22 7.09 14.55
CA ILE A 73 -16.29 6.78 15.51
C ILE A 73 -17.30 5.79 14.91
N TYR A 74 -17.71 5.99 13.66
CA TYR A 74 -18.66 5.11 13.01
C TYR A 74 -18.12 3.69 12.79
N TYR A 75 -16.86 3.56 12.34
CA TYR A 75 -16.22 2.26 12.18
C TYR A 75 -15.99 1.55 13.52
N GLN A 76 -15.56 2.27 14.56
CA GLN A 76 -15.41 1.72 15.92
C GLN A 76 -16.75 1.23 16.46
N SER A 77 -17.81 2.04 16.35
CA SER A 77 -19.15 1.68 16.80
C SER A 77 -19.74 0.48 16.04
N PHE A 78 -19.39 0.30 14.76
CA PHE A 78 -19.72 -0.93 14.04
C PHE A 78 -18.97 -2.15 14.59
N LEU A 79 -17.65 -2.03 14.77
CA LEU A 79 -16.81 -3.13 15.24
C LEU A 79 -17.15 -3.57 16.67
N GLU A 80 -17.50 -2.63 17.54
CA GLU A 80 -18.03 -2.91 18.88
C GLU A 80 -19.36 -3.68 18.83
N ARG A 81 -20.30 -3.27 17.97
CA ARG A 81 -21.54 -4.01 17.75
C ARG A 81 -21.29 -5.42 17.21
N ALA A 82 -20.37 -5.56 16.25
CA ALA A 82 -19.99 -6.85 15.70
C ALA A 82 -19.32 -7.76 16.75
N ARG A 83 -18.56 -7.19 17.69
CA ARG A 83 -18.00 -7.90 18.85
C ARG A 83 -19.09 -8.37 19.81
N ASN A 84 -20.02 -7.49 20.17
CA ASN A 84 -21.13 -7.83 21.09
C ASN A 84 -21.98 -8.97 20.53
N LEU A 85 -22.24 -8.96 19.22
CA LEU A 85 -22.95 -10.03 18.50
C LEU A 85 -22.10 -11.31 18.26
N LYS A 86 -20.85 -11.33 18.73
CA LYS A 86 -19.87 -12.43 18.54
C LYS A 86 -19.65 -12.81 17.06
N ILE A 87 -19.71 -11.84 16.17
CA ILE A 87 -19.33 -12.01 14.76
C ILE A 87 -17.80 -12.07 14.62
N ILE A 88 -17.10 -11.40 15.54
CA ILE A 88 -15.66 -11.24 15.57
C ILE A 88 -15.15 -11.57 16.98
N ASP A 89 -14.00 -12.25 17.04
CA ASP A 89 -13.27 -12.56 18.29
C ASP A 89 -12.02 -11.67 18.48
N TYR A 90 -11.91 -10.54 17.77
CA TYR A 90 -10.74 -9.65 17.88
C TYR A 90 -10.85 -8.74 19.10
N ASN A 91 -9.73 -8.60 19.83
CA ASN A 91 -9.57 -7.53 20.80
C ASN A 91 -9.07 -6.28 20.08
N PHE A 92 -9.68 -5.13 20.37
CA PHE A 92 -9.32 -3.87 19.74
C PHE A 92 -8.35 -3.07 20.61
N HIS A 93 -7.43 -2.35 19.98
CA HIS A 93 -6.42 -1.58 20.71
C HIS A 93 -7.02 -0.34 21.42
N TRP A 94 -8.14 0.20 20.93
CA TRP A 94 -8.83 1.32 21.57
C TRP A 94 -9.59 0.92 22.84
N ASP A 95 -9.75 -0.37 23.13
CA ASP A 95 -10.24 -0.85 24.45
C ASP A 95 -9.24 -0.54 25.57
N VAL A 96 -7.94 -0.38 25.24
CA VAL A 96 -6.84 -0.18 26.21
C VAL A 96 -6.55 1.31 26.46
N GLU A 97 -6.93 2.19 25.51
CA GLU A 97 -6.75 3.65 25.65
C GLU A 97 -7.56 4.25 26.82
N ALA A 98 -8.53 3.51 27.38
CA ALA A 98 -9.30 3.95 28.56
C ALA A 98 -8.59 3.72 29.92
N GLU A 99 -7.58 2.84 30.00
CA GLU A 99 -6.85 2.56 31.26
C GLU A 99 -5.37 3.00 31.26
N GLU A 100 -4.74 3.18 30.09
CA GLU A 100 -3.29 3.45 29.98
C GLU A 100 -2.91 4.94 29.79
N GLU A 101 -3.79 5.91 30.08
CA GLU A 101 -3.46 7.34 29.96
C GLU A 101 -2.40 7.84 30.99
N LYS A 102 -1.78 6.95 31.78
CA LYS A 102 -0.76 7.33 32.79
C LYS A 102 0.60 6.65 32.67
N LEU A 103 0.80 5.68 31.78
CA LEU A 103 2.07 4.97 31.68
C LEU A 103 2.41 4.66 30.22
N ASP A 104 3.61 5.10 29.82
CA ASP A 104 4.34 4.67 28.61
C ASP A 104 3.95 5.27 27.26
N GLY A 105 4.58 6.40 26.95
CA GLY A 105 4.95 6.80 25.58
C GLY A 105 5.93 5.85 24.87
N GLU A 106 6.11 4.63 25.37
CA GLU A 106 7.08 3.61 24.90
C GLU A 106 6.42 2.28 24.47
N ARG A 107 5.09 2.12 24.55
CA ARG A 107 4.40 0.85 24.23
C ARG A 107 3.56 0.81 22.95
N ARG A 108 3.75 1.74 22.02
CA ARG A 108 3.41 1.44 20.62
C ARG A 108 4.55 0.60 20.05
N SER A 109 4.62 -0.67 20.43
CA SER A 109 5.48 -1.65 19.77
C SER A 109 5.06 -1.66 18.30
N LYS A 110 5.78 -0.90 17.47
CA LYS A 110 5.60 -0.95 16.02
C LYS A 110 5.81 -2.41 15.65
N LEU A 111 4.73 -3.07 15.22
CA LEU A 111 4.79 -4.41 14.66
C LEU A 111 6.01 -4.48 13.74
N THR A 112 6.81 -5.55 13.85
CA THR A 112 7.95 -5.68 12.94
C THR A 112 7.44 -5.64 11.50
N ALA A 113 8.25 -5.16 10.55
CA ALA A 113 7.83 -5.08 9.15
C ALA A 113 7.31 -6.44 8.62
N GLU A 114 7.88 -7.53 9.14
CA GLU A 114 7.44 -8.90 8.87
C GLU A 114 6.05 -9.23 9.46
N GLN A 115 5.79 -8.85 10.72
CA GLN A 115 4.47 -9.03 11.36
C GLN A 115 3.38 -8.19 10.69
N ALA A 116 3.69 -6.93 10.36
CA ALA A 116 2.74 -6.07 9.65
C ALA A 116 2.40 -6.64 8.26
N ARG A 117 3.40 -7.18 7.56
CA ARG A 117 3.20 -7.85 6.26
C ARG A 117 2.37 -9.13 6.40
N SER A 118 2.66 -9.98 7.38
CA SER A 118 1.95 -11.24 7.57
C SER A 118 0.48 -11.01 7.94
N LEU A 119 0.18 -10.02 8.80
CA LEU A 119 -1.18 -9.59 9.12
C LEU A 119 -1.92 -9.07 7.88
N LYS A 120 -1.28 -8.24 7.07
CA LYS A 120 -1.87 -7.74 5.81
C LYS A 120 -2.16 -8.87 4.83
N LEU A 121 -1.26 -9.85 4.72
CA LEU A 121 -1.46 -11.00 3.86
C LEU A 121 -2.61 -11.90 4.36
N ALA A 122 -2.70 -12.11 5.68
CA ALA A 122 -3.79 -12.86 6.30
C ALA A 122 -5.15 -12.19 6.06
N ARG A 123 -5.25 -10.87 6.27
CA ARG A 123 -6.46 -10.09 5.96
C ARG A 123 -6.84 -10.17 4.49
N PHE A 124 -5.86 -10.01 3.59
CA PHE A 124 -6.09 -10.12 2.15
C PHE A 124 -6.64 -11.50 1.75
N ARG A 125 -6.09 -12.59 2.30
CA ARG A 125 -6.59 -13.96 2.08
C ARG A 125 -8.03 -14.11 2.57
N LYS A 126 -8.32 -13.71 3.81
CA LYS A 126 -9.66 -13.79 4.40
C LYS A 126 -10.69 -12.99 3.60
N LYS A 127 -10.33 -11.77 3.17
CA LYS A 127 -11.19 -10.93 2.32
C LYS A 127 -11.48 -11.59 0.99
N LYS A 128 -10.46 -12.20 0.36
CA LYS A 128 -10.62 -12.95 -0.90
C LYS A 128 -11.56 -14.14 -0.73
N GLU A 129 -11.36 -14.95 0.31
CA GLU A 129 -12.23 -16.09 0.63
C GLU A 129 -13.68 -15.65 0.85
N LEU A 130 -13.91 -14.55 1.57
CA LEU A 130 -15.25 -14.00 1.79
C LEU A 130 -15.90 -13.50 0.49
N THR A 131 -15.13 -12.88 -0.41
CA THR A 131 -15.66 -12.43 -1.72
C THR A 131 -16.01 -13.60 -2.64
N GLU A 132 -15.19 -14.65 -2.64
CA GLU A 132 -15.47 -15.88 -3.40
C GLU A 132 -16.72 -16.57 -2.84
N LEU A 133 -16.82 -16.69 -1.52
CA LEU A 133 -18.00 -17.20 -0.85
C LEU A 133 -19.26 -16.38 -1.18
N GLU A 134 -19.18 -15.05 -1.14
CA GLU A 134 -20.30 -14.18 -1.50
C GLU A 134 -20.80 -14.45 -2.92
N SER A 135 -19.87 -14.58 -3.89
CA SER A 135 -20.23 -14.89 -5.28
C SER A 135 -20.90 -16.26 -5.44
N SER A 136 -20.43 -17.27 -4.71
CA SER A 136 -21.03 -18.61 -4.69
C SER A 136 -22.44 -18.57 -4.11
N ILE A 137 -22.64 -17.87 -3.00
CA ILE A 137 -23.95 -17.72 -2.36
C ILE A 137 -24.93 -16.98 -3.28
N ARG A 138 -24.49 -15.89 -3.91
CA ARG A 138 -25.32 -15.14 -4.87
C ARG A 138 -25.75 -16.00 -6.05
N HIS A 139 -24.88 -16.87 -6.56
CA HIS A 139 -25.22 -17.83 -7.60
C HIS A 139 -26.24 -18.88 -7.11
N GLN A 140 -26.10 -19.36 -5.87
CA GLN A 140 -27.04 -20.30 -5.27
C GLN A 140 -28.44 -19.70 -5.10
N ILE A 141 -28.55 -18.44 -4.68
CA ILE A 141 -29.83 -17.71 -4.59
C ILE A 141 -30.50 -17.62 -5.97
N GLN A 142 -29.73 -17.43 -7.05
CA GLN A 142 -30.29 -17.40 -8.40
C GLN A 142 -30.77 -18.77 -8.90
N THR A 143 -30.28 -19.86 -8.31
CA THR A 143 -30.54 -21.24 -8.76
C THR A 143 -31.56 -21.98 -7.88
N SER A 144 -31.70 -21.61 -6.61
CA SER A 144 -32.48 -22.35 -5.61
C SER A 144 -33.44 -21.44 -4.83
N ASP A 145 -34.67 -21.91 -4.62
CA ASP A 145 -35.83 -21.17 -4.06
C ASP A 145 -35.90 -21.18 -2.52
N SER A 146 -34.85 -21.66 -1.84
CA SER A 146 -34.77 -21.65 -0.36
C SER A 146 -34.12 -20.35 0.11
N GLU A 147 -34.90 -19.27 0.18
CA GLU A 147 -34.38 -17.91 0.24
C GLU A 147 -33.81 -17.52 1.62
N ASP A 148 -34.48 -17.80 2.74
CA ASP A 148 -34.14 -17.17 4.03
C ASP A 148 -32.80 -17.62 4.64
N SER A 149 -32.53 -18.93 4.69
CA SER A 149 -31.26 -19.42 5.26
C SER A 149 -30.05 -19.02 4.41
N ILE A 150 -30.21 -18.97 3.09
CA ILE A 150 -29.15 -18.58 2.16
C ILE A 150 -28.94 -17.06 2.23
N LEU A 151 -30.01 -16.28 2.33
CA LEU A 151 -29.97 -14.84 2.52
C LEU A 151 -29.31 -14.46 3.85
N ARG A 152 -29.64 -15.16 4.93
CA ARG A 152 -28.96 -14.99 6.23
C ARG A 152 -27.47 -15.26 6.11
N HIS A 153 -27.08 -16.34 5.44
CA HIS A 153 -25.68 -16.67 5.20
C HIS A 153 -24.96 -15.58 4.38
N LEU A 154 -25.63 -15.00 3.38
CA LEU A 154 -25.13 -13.86 2.61
C LEU A 154 -24.87 -12.65 3.51
N TYR A 155 -25.84 -12.24 4.33
CA TYR A 155 -25.70 -11.07 5.21
C TYR A 155 -24.61 -11.28 6.26
N VAL A 156 -24.52 -12.45 6.88
CA VAL A 156 -23.43 -12.76 7.83
C VAL A 156 -22.06 -12.73 7.14
N THR A 157 -21.97 -13.23 5.91
CA THR A 157 -20.72 -13.17 5.13
C THR A 157 -20.34 -11.74 4.79
N GLN A 158 -21.31 -10.90 4.42
CA GLN A 158 -21.10 -9.47 4.19
C GLN A 158 -20.66 -8.73 5.45
N LEU A 159 -21.27 -9.02 6.60
CA LEU A 159 -20.86 -8.45 7.88
C LEU A 159 -19.39 -8.79 8.15
N LYS A 160 -18.99 -10.06 8.04
CA LYS A 160 -17.59 -10.48 8.21
C LYS A 160 -16.64 -9.77 7.25
N TYR A 161 -17.04 -9.58 5.99
CA TYR A 161 -16.25 -8.83 5.01
C TYR A 161 -16.07 -7.36 5.46
N TRP A 162 -17.16 -6.71 5.88
CA TRP A 162 -17.13 -5.33 6.33
C TRP A 162 -16.36 -5.16 7.64
N CYS A 163 -16.28 -6.18 8.50
CA CYS A 163 -15.39 -6.18 9.66
C CYS A 163 -13.92 -6.08 9.25
N GLU A 164 -13.46 -6.94 8.33
CA GLU A 164 -12.08 -6.87 7.82
C GLU A 164 -11.81 -5.56 7.09
N LYS A 165 -12.77 -5.11 6.26
CA LYS A 165 -12.65 -3.85 5.53
C LYS A 165 -12.59 -2.65 6.46
N SER A 166 -13.45 -2.57 7.48
CA SER A 166 -13.46 -1.45 8.42
C SER A 166 -12.14 -1.34 9.20
N LEU A 167 -11.50 -2.47 9.52
CA LEU A 167 -10.16 -2.48 10.11
C LEU A 167 -9.07 -1.94 9.18
N GLU A 168 -9.16 -2.24 7.87
CA GLU A 168 -8.26 -1.65 6.86
C GLU A 168 -8.48 -0.14 6.73
N GLU A 169 -9.74 0.30 6.68
CA GLU A 169 -10.07 1.73 6.59
C GLU A 169 -9.64 2.50 7.83
N LEU A 170 -9.82 1.94 9.04
CA LEU A 170 -9.32 2.54 10.28
C LEU A 170 -7.81 2.74 10.24
N GLN A 171 -7.05 1.73 9.82
CA GLN A 171 -5.60 1.86 9.64
C GLN A 171 -5.25 2.95 8.62
N SER A 172 -5.99 3.01 7.50
CA SER A 172 -5.79 4.06 6.50
C SER A 172 -6.04 5.46 7.07
N ILE A 173 -7.08 5.62 7.89
CA ILE A 173 -7.41 6.90 8.54
C ILE A 173 -6.34 7.29 9.57
N GLU A 174 -5.83 6.32 10.34
CA GLU A 174 -4.73 6.55 11.29
C GLU A 174 -3.46 7.03 10.59
N GLU A 175 -3.14 6.48 9.42
CA GLU A 175 -2.00 6.90 8.60
C GLU A 175 -2.23 8.29 7.95
N GLU A 176 -3.47 8.63 7.59
CA GLU A 176 -3.84 9.91 6.96
C GLU A 176 -3.91 11.08 7.97
N THR A 177 -4.40 10.82 9.19
CA THR A 177 -4.61 11.83 10.24
C THR A 177 -3.37 12.72 10.52
N PRO A 178 -2.15 12.19 10.74
CA PRO A 178 -0.98 13.04 10.99
C PRO A 178 -0.59 13.88 9.76
N LEU A 179 -0.79 13.36 8.55
CA LEU A 179 -0.50 14.10 7.31
C LEU A 179 -1.43 15.30 7.17
N LEU A 180 -2.72 15.13 7.47
CA LEU A 180 -3.68 16.22 7.44
C LEU A 180 -3.42 17.28 8.51
N LYS A 181 -3.00 16.89 9.72
CA LYS A 181 -2.58 17.83 10.78
C LYS A 181 -1.41 18.69 10.30
N MET A 182 -0.37 18.07 9.74
CA MET A 182 0.77 18.79 9.17
C MET A 182 0.37 19.70 8.00
N MET A 183 -0.57 19.29 7.15
CA MET A 183 -1.08 20.13 6.05
C MET A 183 -1.90 21.32 6.56
N ALA A 184 -2.73 21.13 7.58
CA ALA A 184 -3.51 22.20 8.19
C ALA A 184 -2.62 23.26 8.86
N GLU A 185 -1.56 22.82 9.55
CA GLU A 185 -0.55 23.71 10.14
C GLU A 185 0.22 24.49 9.06
N ARG A 186 0.69 23.82 8.02
CA ARG A 186 1.41 24.46 6.90
C ARG A 186 0.54 25.42 6.08
N GLY A 187 -0.75 25.13 5.93
CA GLY A 187 -1.70 26.03 5.28
C GLY A 187 -1.97 27.31 6.07
N SER A 188 -1.68 27.32 7.37
CA SER A 188 -1.80 28.50 8.23
C SER A 188 -0.57 29.41 8.20
N THR A 189 0.60 28.85 7.88
CA THR A 189 1.83 29.62 7.70
C THR A 189 1.85 30.20 6.29
N PRO A 190 1.95 31.53 6.09
CA PRO A 190 2.21 32.11 4.78
C PRO A 190 3.46 31.42 4.22
N MET A 191 3.32 30.76 3.08
CA MET A 191 4.48 30.17 2.40
C MET A 191 5.42 31.34 2.10
N GLU A 192 6.53 31.44 2.84
CA GLU A 192 7.58 32.39 2.47
C GLU A 192 7.86 32.16 0.98
N PRO A 193 7.87 33.22 0.16
CA PRO A 193 8.11 33.07 -1.27
C PRO A 193 9.39 32.29 -1.42
N ARG A 194 9.25 31.05 -1.93
CA ARG A 194 10.39 30.16 -2.13
C ARG A 194 11.43 30.98 -2.86
N PRO A 195 12.64 31.18 -2.30
CA PRO A 195 13.61 32.06 -2.92
C PRO A 195 13.74 31.62 -4.37
N PRO A 196 13.69 32.56 -5.33
CA PRO A 196 13.73 32.23 -6.74
C PRO A 196 14.87 31.25 -6.92
N ARG A 197 14.58 30.05 -7.42
CA ARG A 197 15.62 29.05 -7.66
C ARG A 197 16.59 29.74 -8.59
N ILE A 198 17.74 30.14 -8.06
CA ILE A 198 18.81 30.72 -8.88
C ILE A 198 19.13 29.58 -9.83
N ALA A 199 18.72 29.72 -11.09
CA ALA A 199 19.11 28.78 -12.12
C ALA A 199 20.63 28.69 -12.02
N SER A 200 21.14 27.54 -11.60
CA SER A 200 22.58 27.32 -11.47
C SER A 200 23.14 27.69 -12.83
N LYS A 201 23.96 28.75 -12.87
CA LYS A 201 24.65 29.14 -14.10
C LYS A 201 25.24 27.86 -14.68
N PRO A 202 25.02 27.53 -15.96
CA PRO A 202 25.62 26.35 -16.54
C PRO A 202 27.14 26.46 -16.30
N PHE A 203 27.65 25.63 -15.40
CA PHE A 203 29.08 25.58 -15.15
C PHE A 203 29.66 24.71 -16.25
N ILE A 204 30.53 25.29 -17.04
CA ILE A 204 31.33 24.54 -17.99
C ILE A 204 32.31 23.73 -17.14
N ILE A 205 32.18 22.41 -17.13
CA ILE A 205 33.20 21.53 -16.56
C ILE A 205 34.42 21.65 -17.47
N THR A 206 35.30 22.62 -17.20
CA THR A 206 36.62 22.68 -17.82
C THR A 206 37.37 21.45 -17.30
N ARG A 207 37.62 20.47 -18.17
CA ARG A 207 38.46 19.32 -17.82
C ARG A 207 39.84 19.84 -17.42
N ASP A 208 40.27 19.51 -16.20
CA ASP A 208 41.63 19.77 -15.75
C ASP A 208 42.64 19.21 -16.74
N GLU A 209 43.82 19.82 -16.86
CA GLU A 209 44.87 19.39 -17.80
C GLU A 209 45.21 17.91 -17.65
N GLN A 210 45.13 17.37 -16.43
CA GLN A 210 45.31 15.95 -16.14
C GLN A 210 44.18 15.08 -16.71
N GLN A 211 42.92 15.51 -16.56
CA GLN A 211 41.77 14.81 -17.16
C GLN A 211 41.77 14.92 -18.68
N LYS A 212 42.27 16.02 -19.25
CA LYS A 212 42.43 16.19 -20.70
C LYS A 212 43.57 15.32 -21.25
N LYS A 213 44.60 15.05 -20.46
CA LYS A 213 45.63 14.06 -20.80
C LYS A 213 45.05 12.65 -20.80
N VAL A 214 44.29 12.24 -19.78
CA VAL A 214 43.76 10.85 -19.68
C VAL A 214 42.52 10.59 -20.56
N PHE A 215 41.62 11.57 -20.68
CA PHE A 215 40.31 11.43 -21.33
C PHE A 215 40.04 12.45 -22.46
N GLY A 216 41.03 13.27 -22.83
CA GLY A 216 40.94 14.15 -24.01
C GLY A 216 41.47 13.47 -25.28
N ILE A 217 41.52 14.21 -26.38
CA ILE A 217 42.06 13.81 -27.70
C ILE A 217 43.61 13.74 -27.65
N GLY A 218 44.17 13.39 -26.49
CA GLY A 218 45.57 13.53 -26.12
C GLY A 218 46.28 12.22 -25.75
N TYR A 219 45.74 11.07 -26.15
CA TYR A 219 46.49 9.82 -26.26
C TYR A 219 46.57 9.43 -27.75
N PRO A 220 47.71 8.90 -28.24
CA PRO A 220 47.91 8.50 -29.63
C PRO A 220 47.20 7.16 -29.94
N ALA A 221 45.92 7.07 -29.59
CA ALA A 221 45.11 5.87 -29.69
C ALA A 221 43.85 6.10 -30.53
N ILE A 222 43.81 7.14 -31.36
CA ILE A 222 42.94 7.11 -32.55
C ILE A 222 43.60 6.09 -33.48
N PRO A 223 42.95 4.94 -33.77
CA PRO A 223 43.52 3.98 -34.70
C PRO A 223 43.67 4.67 -36.06
N THR A 224 44.91 4.91 -36.47
CA THR A 224 45.22 5.50 -37.77
C THR A 224 45.11 4.50 -38.91
N MET A 225 44.94 3.22 -38.58
CA MET A 225 44.70 2.13 -39.52
C MET A 225 43.26 1.63 -39.36
N THR A 226 42.60 1.35 -40.48
CA THR A 226 41.32 0.63 -40.46
C THR A 226 41.55 -0.82 -40.02
N VAL A 227 40.48 -1.46 -39.54
CA VAL A 227 40.50 -2.86 -39.08
C VAL A 227 41.08 -3.79 -40.16
N ASP A 228 40.69 -3.58 -41.42
CA ASP A 228 41.16 -4.36 -42.56
C ASP A 228 42.66 -4.15 -42.83
N GLN A 229 43.13 -2.90 -42.80
CA GLN A 229 44.56 -2.59 -42.98
C GLN A 229 45.42 -3.17 -41.86
N TRP A 230 44.90 -3.20 -40.63
CA TRP A 230 45.56 -3.82 -39.50
C TRP A 230 45.63 -5.35 -39.68
N TYR A 231 44.55 -5.97 -40.14
CA TYR A 231 44.48 -7.41 -40.37
C TYR A 231 45.45 -7.86 -41.46
N GLU A 232 45.49 -7.13 -42.58
CA GLU A 232 46.35 -7.44 -43.72
C GLU A 232 47.83 -7.24 -43.40
N LYS A 233 48.18 -6.24 -42.59
CA LYS A 233 49.55 -6.04 -42.09
C LYS A 233 49.99 -7.15 -41.14
N ARG A 234 49.07 -7.72 -40.36
CA ARG A 234 49.41 -8.72 -39.33
C ARG A 234 49.32 -10.17 -39.81
N PHE A 235 48.46 -10.45 -40.79
CA PHE A 235 48.13 -11.80 -41.26
C PHE A 235 48.27 -11.99 -42.78
N GLY A 236 48.34 -10.90 -43.57
CA GLY A 236 48.42 -10.97 -45.03
C GLY A 236 49.79 -11.37 -45.58
N HIS A 237 50.86 -11.29 -44.76
CA HIS A 237 52.21 -11.70 -45.15
C HIS A 237 52.53 -13.10 -44.61
N GLY A 238 51.94 -14.11 -45.25
CA GLY A 238 52.58 -15.41 -45.48
C GLY A 238 53.10 -16.24 -44.29
N GLN A 239 52.62 -16.04 -43.06
CA GLN A 239 52.84 -16.98 -41.96
C GLN A 239 51.52 -17.35 -41.30
N GLN A 240 51.23 -18.65 -41.29
CA GLN A 240 50.11 -19.27 -40.60
C GLN A 240 50.03 -18.76 -39.15
N ALA A 241 49.00 -17.96 -38.86
CA ALA A 241 48.61 -17.65 -37.50
C ALA A 241 47.08 -17.70 -37.44
N SER A 242 46.57 -18.63 -36.64
CA SER A 242 45.17 -18.76 -36.28
C SER A 242 44.59 -17.40 -35.88
N ALA A 243 43.45 -17.02 -36.47
CA ALA A 243 42.70 -15.87 -36.03
C ALA A 243 42.39 -16.01 -34.52
N PRO A 244 42.50 -14.94 -33.71
CA PRO A 244 42.15 -15.01 -32.30
C PRO A 244 40.67 -15.36 -32.18
N SER A 245 40.38 -16.55 -31.63
CA SER A 245 39.03 -16.94 -31.24
C SER A 245 38.50 -15.87 -30.29
N SER A 246 37.40 -15.22 -30.67
CA SER A 246 36.73 -14.24 -29.84
C SER A 246 36.40 -14.87 -28.49
N SER A 247 36.94 -14.34 -27.39
CA SER A 247 36.52 -14.65 -26.02
C SER A 247 35.17 -14.04 -25.65
N ALA A 248 34.32 -13.77 -26.64
CA ALA A 248 32.92 -13.51 -26.39
C ALA A 248 32.33 -14.79 -25.80
N PRO A 249 31.65 -14.75 -24.64
CA PRO A 249 30.90 -15.89 -24.19
C PRO A 249 29.93 -16.24 -25.30
N ARG A 250 30.04 -17.47 -25.81
CA ARG A 250 28.99 -18.05 -26.63
C ARG A 250 27.73 -17.92 -25.77
N LYS A 251 26.67 -17.31 -26.32
CA LYS A 251 25.34 -17.56 -25.79
C LYS A 251 25.12 -19.05 -26.01
N ASP A 252 25.35 -19.79 -24.94
CA ASP A 252 24.84 -21.13 -24.83
C ASP A 252 23.34 -20.92 -24.61
N ASP A 253 22.57 -21.07 -25.68
CA ASP A 253 21.14 -21.31 -25.60
C ASP A 253 20.95 -22.78 -25.15
N SER A 254 21.56 -23.13 -24.02
CA SER A 254 21.28 -24.35 -23.29
C SER A 254 20.05 -24.07 -22.43
N GLU A 255 18.93 -24.65 -22.86
CA GLU A 255 17.76 -24.88 -22.02
C GLU A 255 18.18 -25.77 -20.84
N GLU A 256 18.70 -25.16 -19.78
CA GLU A 256 18.90 -25.82 -18.48
C GLU A 256 17.86 -25.29 -17.50
N ASP A 257 16.75 -26.04 -17.46
CA ASP A 257 15.70 -26.07 -16.44
C ASP A 257 16.24 -26.56 -15.08
N GLU A 258 17.39 -26.05 -14.62
CA GLU A 258 17.93 -26.35 -13.30
C GLU A 258 18.06 -25.10 -12.42
N ASN A 259 17.06 -25.01 -11.53
CA ASN A 259 16.93 -24.23 -10.30
C ASN A 259 16.40 -22.78 -10.38
N ASP A 260 15.10 -22.66 -10.70
CA ASP A 260 14.28 -21.47 -10.38
C ASP A 260 14.48 -21.05 -8.91
N ASP A 261 14.70 -22.00 -8.00
CA ASP A 261 14.94 -21.76 -6.58
C ASP A 261 16.25 -21.01 -6.28
N GLU A 262 17.37 -21.33 -6.94
CA GLU A 262 18.62 -20.58 -6.73
C GLU A 262 18.52 -19.16 -7.29
N SER A 263 17.84 -19.01 -8.43
CA SER A 263 17.57 -17.71 -9.03
C SER A 263 16.70 -16.84 -8.11
N ARG A 264 15.68 -17.44 -7.48
CA ARG A 264 14.81 -16.79 -6.48
C ARG A 264 15.56 -16.45 -5.22
N GLN A 265 16.35 -17.37 -4.67
CA GLN A 265 17.17 -17.11 -3.49
C GLN A 265 18.17 -15.98 -3.73
N ARG A 266 18.77 -15.92 -4.92
CA ARG A 266 19.69 -14.83 -5.28
C ARG A 266 18.97 -13.48 -5.37
N LYS A 267 17.74 -13.45 -5.88
CA LYS A 267 16.88 -12.24 -5.90
C LYS A 267 16.50 -11.80 -4.49
N ILE A 268 16.07 -12.73 -3.63
CA ILE A 268 15.74 -12.47 -2.22
C ILE A 268 16.95 -11.88 -1.48
N ARG A 269 18.13 -12.51 -1.59
CA ARG A 269 19.37 -11.99 -1.00
C ARG A 269 19.73 -10.60 -1.50
N MET A 270 19.44 -10.31 -2.78
CA MET A 270 19.72 -8.99 -3.35
C MET A 270 18.77 -7.90 -2.82
N ASP A 271 17.49 -8.24 -2.63
CA ASP A 271 16.51 -7.31 -2.07
C ASP A 271 16.78 -7.03 -0.59
N GLU A 272 17.10 -8.04 0.21
CA GLU A 272 17.46 -7.88 1.63
C GLU A 272 18.71 -7.01 1.84
N TYR A 273 19.71 -7.16 0.95
CA TYR A 273 20.89 -6.30 0.96
C TYR A 273 20.55 -4.84 0.63
N LYS A 274 19.64 -4.58 -0.33
CA LYS A 274 19.25 -3.20 -0.69
C LYS A 274 18.43 -2.51 0.40
N ASP A 275 17.63 -3.26 1.16
CA ASP A 275 16.85 -2.73 2.27
C ASP A 275 17.76 -2.27 3.44
N THR A 276 18.87 -2.97 3.65
CA THR A 276 19.86 -2.64 4.69
C THR A 276 20.94 -1.66 4.24
N HIS A 277 21.17 -1.52 2.93
CA HIS A 277 22.25 -0.68 2.37
C HIS A 277 21.69 0.45 1.49
N ARG A 278 21.69 1.68 2.01
CA ARG A 278 21.23 2.87 1.27
C ARG A 278 22.07 3.08 0.00
N ARG A 279 21.43 3.52 -1.09
CA ARG A 279 22.14 3.87 -2.33
C ARG A 279 23.29 4.84 -2.05
N GLY A 280 24.51 4.45 -2.42
CA GLY A 280 25.74 5.23 -2.22
C GLY A 280 26.57 4.88 -0.99
N TRP A 281 26.20 3.85 -0.22
CA TRP A 281 26.87 3.47 1.05
C TRP A 281 28.36 3.08 0.91
N GLY A 282 28.84 2.79 -0.30
CA GLY A 282 30.25 2.50 -0.58
C GLY A 282 31.07 3.65 -1.19
N ASN A 283 30.44 4.77 -1.57
CA ASN A 283 31.11 5.87 -2.28
C ASN A 283 31.34 7.12 -1.40
N THR A 284 31.40 6.93 -0.08
CA THR A 284 31.52 8.01 0.91
C THR A 284 32.96 8.34 1.29
N HIS A 285 33.94 7.49 0.94
CA HIS A 285 35.35 7.65 1.33
C HIS A 285 36.21 8.42 0.32
N ASN A 286 35.66 8.88 -0.80
CA ASN A 286 36.37 9.74 -1.75
C ASN A 286 35.75 11.15 -1.72
N LYS A 287 35.84 11.81 -0.56
CA LYS A 287 35.74 13.26 -0.47
C LYS A 287 37.17 13.76 -0.26
N GLY A 288 37.77 14.22 -1.37
CA GLY A 288 38.99 15.02 -1.34
C GLY A 288 38.78 16.37 -0.67
#